data_AF-A0A2N4SQ46-F1
#
_entry.id   AF-A0A2N4SQ46-F1
#
_cell.length_a   1.000
_cell.length_b   1.000
_cell.length_c   1.000
_cell.angle_alpha   90.00
_cell.angle_beta   90.00
_cell.angle_gamma   90.00
#
_symmetry.space_group_name_H-M   'P 1'
#
loop_
_entity.id
_entity.type
_entity.pdbx_description
1 polymer ?
#
loop_
_entity_poly.entity_id
_entity_poly.type
_entity_poly.pdbx_seq_one_letter_code
_entity_poly.pdbx_strand_id
1 'polypeptide(L)'
;MDKEDVMVLLEANLQPLWDEQFEQSARITTVRFLLEDLFADKYSDRLPEFTARMERLLEMTRTAPVKGGPVGTEQLREMQVRVATHLERFRGETERKIVARSSK
;
A
#
# COMPACT_ATOMS: atom_id res chain seq x y z
N MET A 1 -0.10 6.37 42.74
CA MET A 1 -0.24 6.44 41.28
C MET A 1 -1.64 6.00 40.97
N ASP A 2 -2.49 6.97 40.68
CA ASP A 2 -3.87 6.70 40.31
C ASP A 2 -3.94 6.25 38.83
N LYS A 3 -5.15 5.93 38.36
CA LYS A 3 -5.37 5.46 36.99
C LYS A 3 -4.98 6.54 35.96
N GLU A 4 -5.11 7.81 36.31
CA GLU A 4 -4.88 8.94 35.41
C GLU A 4 -3.37 9.15 35.22
N ASP A 5 -2.59 9.03 36.29
CA ASP A 5 -1.12 9.01 36.24
C ASP A 5 -0.58 7.89 35.33
N VAL A 6 -1.17 6.69 35.41
CA VAL A 6 -0.78 5.54 34.57
C VAL A 6 -1.08 5.79 33.09
N MET A 7 -2.22 6.41 32.78
CA MET A 7 -2.59 6.72 31.40
C MET A 7 -1.66 7.78 30.79
N VAL A 8 -1.32 8.83 31.53
CA VAL A 8 -0.38 9.87 31.08
C VAL A 8 1.00 9.27 30.82
N LEU A 9 1.47 8.39 31.71
CA LEU A 9 2.74 7.70 31.50
C LEU A 9 2.71 6.77 30.28
N LEU A 10 1.62 6.03 30.07
CA LEU A 10 1.46 5.18 28.90
C LEU A 10 1.45 6.00 27.61
N GLU A 11 0.68 7.08 27.54
CA GLU A 11 0.65 7.98 26.38
C GLU A 11 2.03 8.57 26.09
N ALA A 12 2.74 9.07 27.11
CA ALA A 12 4.09 9.62 26.93
C ALA A 12 5.10 8.57 26.43
N ASN A 13 4.96 7.31 26.84
CA ASN A 13 5.84 6.22 26.37
C ASN A 13 5.45 5.70 24.98
N LEU A 14 4.17 5.80 24.60
CA LEU A 14 3.68 5.38 23.28
C LEU A 14 3.85 6.47 22.21
N GLN A 15 3.92 7.75 22.60
CA GLN A 15 4.05 8.88 21.68
C GLN A 15 5.20 8.71 20.68
N PRO A 16 6.44 8.32 21.07
CA PRO A 16 7.53 8.15 20.12
C PRO A 16 7.27 7.03 19.10
N LEU A 17 6.58 5.97 19.51
CA LEU A 17 6.21 4.87 18.60
C LEU A 17 5.16 5.33 17.59
N TRP A 18 4.21 6.17 18.00
CA TRP A 18 3.23 6.76 17.10
C TRP A 18 3.87 7.74 16.12
N ASP A 19 4.78 8.59 16.59
CA ASP A 19 5.51 9.55 15.74
C ASP A 19 6.35 8.81 14.69
N GLU A 20 7.08 7.76 15.11
CA GLU A 20 7.83 6.92 14.17
C GLU A 20 6.91 6.23 13.16
N GLN A 21 5.79 5.66 13.60
CA GLN A 21 4.83 5.02 12.71
C GLN A 21 4.20 6.03 11.73
N PHE A 22 3.91 7.25 12.18
CA PHE A 22 3.38 8.31 11.34
C PHE A 22 4.40 8.74 10.27
N GLU A 23 5.65 8.94 10.65
CA GLU A 23 6.75 9.27 9.73
C GLU A 23 6.97 8.16 8.69
N GLN A 24 6.96 6.90 9.12
CA GLN A 24 7.06 5.76 8.20
C GLN A 24 5.86 5.71 7.24
N SER A 25 4.65 5.96 7.74
CA SER A 25 3.42 6.03 6.93
C SER A 25 3.48 7.16 5.89
N ALA A 26 3.97 8.34 6.29
CA ALA A 26 4.18 9.47 5.40
C ALA A 26 5.17 9.12 4.28
N ARG A 27 6.33 8.54 4.62
CA ARG A 27 7.34 8.11 3.64
C ARG A 27 6.79 7.10 2.64
N ILE A 28 6.08 6.07 3.11
CA ILE A 28 5.47 5.05 2.23
C ILE A 28 4.45 5.70 1.29
N THR A 29 3.64 6.62 1.83
CA THR A 29 2.66 7.38 1.04
C THR A 29 3.34 8.22 -0.03
N THR A 30 4.41 8.92 0.30
CA THR A 30 5.20 9.72 -0.64
C THR A 30 5.79 8.85 -1.75
N VAL A 31 6.44 7.73 -1.40
CA VAL A 31 7.01 6.81 -2.39
C VAL A 31 5.92 6.26 -3.31
N ARG A 32 4.77 5.89 -2.75
CA ARG A 32 3.62 5.44 -3.54
C ARG A 32 3.17 6.52 -4.53
N PHE A 33 3.02 7.76 -4.09
CA PHE A 33 2.61 8.86 -4.97
C PHE A 33 3.59 9.08 -6.13
N LEU A 34 4.90 9.03 -5.84
CA LEU A 34 5.95 9.15 -6.86
C LEU A 34 5.92 7.99 -7.86
N LEU A 35 5.68 6.77 -7.40
CA LEU A 35 5.54 5.60 -8.26
C LEU A 35 4.30 5.71 -9.16
N GLU A 36 3.17 6.15 -8.62
CA GLU A 36 1.96 6.39 -9.41
C GLU A 36 2.22 7.43 -10.51
N ASP A 37 2.97 8.49 -10.20
CA ASP A 37 3.31 9.52 -11.18
C ASP A 37 4.27 9.01 -12.26
N LEU A 38 5.32 8.28 -11.87
CA LEU A 38 6.29 7.67 -12.79
C LEU A 38 5.63 6.65 -13.73
N PHE A 39 4.72 5.83 -13.22
CA PHE A 39 3.98 4.89 -14.06
C PHE A 39 3.00 5.62 -14.97
N ALA A 40 2.32 6.66 -14.46
CA ALA A 40 1.42 7.44 -15.30
C ALA A 40 2.14 8.12 -16.47
N ASP A 41 3.37 8.59 -16.24
CA ASP A 41 4.23 9.12 -17.28
C ASP A 41 4.61 8.05 -18.31
N LYS A 42 5.14 6.92 -17.84
CA LYS A 42 5.56 5.81 -18.70
C LYS A 42 4.43 5.26 -19.58
N TYR A 43 3.20 5.26 -19.07
CA TYR A 43 2.03 4.67 -19.71
C TYR A 43 1.05 5.72 -20.27
N SER A 44 1.49 6.97 -20.48
CA SER A 44 0.67 8.10 -20.97
C SER A 44 -0.26 7.75 -22.12
N ASP A 45 0.21 6.96 -23.09
CA ASP A 45 -0.54 6.58 -24.29
C ASP A 45 -0.81 5.07 -24.36
N ARG A 46 -0.60 4.37 -23.24
CA ARG A 46 -0.59 2.91 -23.14
C ARG A 46 -1.40 2.41 -21.96
N LEU A 47 -2.54 3.05 -21.70
CA LEU A 47 -3.48 2.65 -20.64
C LEU A 47 -3.84 1.16 -20.70
N PRO A 48 -4.18 0.55 -21.86
CA PRO A 48 -4.51 -0.87 -21.92
C PRO A 48 -3.35 -1.78 -21.48
N GLU A 49 -2.10 -1.41 -21.80
CA GLU A 49 -0.92 -2.18 -21.37
C GLU A 49 -0.71 -2.09 -19.85
N PHE A 50 -0.95 -0.91 -19.27
CA PHE A 50 -0.89 -0.71 -17.82
C PHE A 50 -1.95 -1.56 -17.11
N THR A 51 -3.21 -1.47 -17.54
CA THR A 51 -4.33 -2.22 -16.96
C THR A 51 -4.06 -3.72 -17.01
N ALA A 52 -3.66 -4.26 -18.18
CA ALA A 52 -3.35 -5.68 -18.34
C ALA A 52 -2.14 -6.14 -17.50
N ARG A 53 -1.15 -5.26 -17.27
CA ARG A 53 -0.04 -5.55 -16.34
C ARG A 53 -0.54 -5.63 -14.90
N MET A 54 -1.38 -4.69 -14.46
CA MET A 54 -1.90 -4.66 -13.10
C MET A 54 -2.83 -5.83 -12.81
N GLU A 55 -3.68 -6.23 -13.77
CA GLU A 55 -4.53 -7.41 -13.66
C GLU A 55 -3.71 -8.69 -13.43
N ARG A 56 -2.64 -8.88 -14.21
CA ARG A 56 -1.72 -10.01 -14.00
C ARG A 56 -1.07 -10.01 -12.61
N LEU A 57 -0.65 -8.85 -12.12
CA LEU A 57 -0.05 -8.73 -10.79
C LEU A 57 -1.06 -9.04 -9.67
N LEU A 58 -2.31 -8.60 -9.83
CA LEU A 58 -3.40 -8.90 -8.90
C LEU A 58 -3.73 -10.39 -8.89
N GLU A 59 -3.80 -11.02 -10.06
CA GLU A 59 -4.03 -12.45 -10.18
C GLU A 59 -2.90 -13.26 -9.52
N MET A 60 -1.64 -12.91 -9.80
CA MET A 60 -0.48 -13.54 -9.14
C MET A 60 -0.53 -13.38 -7.62
N THR A 61 -0.95 -12.23 -7.11
CA THR A 61 -1.03 -11.98 -5.66
C THR A 61 -2.11 -12.84 -5.01
N ARG A 62 -3.27 -13.00 -5.67
CA ARG A 62 -4.42 -13.77 -5.17
C ARG A 62 -4.22 -15.28 -5.24
N THR A 63 -3.45 -15.74 -6.23
CA THR A 63 -3.25 -17.17 -6.53
C THR A 63 -1.90 -17.70 -6.04
N ALA A 64 -1.02 -16.81 -5.52
CA ALA A 64 0.30 -17.20 -5.05
C ALA A 64 0.19 -18.32 -3.99
N PRO A 65 0.91 -19.44 -4.19
CA PRO A 65 0.86 -20.55 -3.24
C PRO A 65 1.41 -20.09 -1.89
N VAL A 66 0.59 -20.22 -0.86
CA VAL A 66 0.98 -19.98 0.54
C VAL A 66 1.87 -21.15 0.99
N LYS A 67 3.18 -21.06 0.74
CA LYS A 67 4.14 -22.02 1.29
C LYS A 67 4.40 -21.67 2.76
N GLY A 68 4.13 -22.61 3.65
CA GLY A 68 4.26 -22.43 5.10
C GLY A 68 5.70 -22.09 5.49
N GLY A 69 5.90 -20.85 5.94
CA GLY A 69 7.06 -20.42 6.71
C GLY A 69 6.72 -20.37 8.21
N PRO A 70 7.53 -19.69 9.04
CA PRO A 70 7.21 -19.50 10.46
C PRO A 70 5.93 -18.66 10.70
N VAL A 71 5.42 -18.02 9.64
CA VAL A 71 4.17 -17.25 9.62
C VAL A 71 3.01 -18.21 9.34
N GLY A 72 1.95 -18.14 10.14
CA GLY A 72 0.77 -19.01 9.98
C GLY A 72 0.12 -18.82 8.61
N THR A 73 -0.45 -19.90 8.07
CA THR A 73 -1.13 -19.89 6.75
C THR A 73 -2.23 -18.84 6.67
N GLU A 74 -2.92 -18.54 7.78
CA GLU A 74 -3.95 -17.51 7.85
C GLU A 74 -3.39 -16.09 7.77
N GLN A 75 -2.28 -15.82 8.48
CA GLN A 75 -1.59 -14.52 8.43
C GLN A 75 -1.06 -14.23 7.02
N LEU A 76 -0.59 -15.27 6.31
CA LEU A 76 -0.16 -15.14 4.92
C LEU A 76 -1.34 -14.83 3.98
N ARG A 77 -2.51 -15.43 4.20
CA ARG A 77 -3.73 -15.09 3.44
C ARG A 77 -4.17 -13.66 3.70
N GLU A 78 -4.19 -13.22 4.96
CA GLU A 78 -4.50 -11.82 5.28
C GLU A 78 -3.53 -10.86 4.59
N MET A 79 -2.23 -11.19 4.59
CA MET A 79 -1.22 -10.40 3.90
C MET A 79 -1.50 -10.32 2.39
N GLN A 80 -1.83 -11.44 1.74
CA GLN A 80 -2.20 -11.46 0.32
C GLN A 80 -3.41 -10.56 0.02
N VAL A 81 -4.44 -10.61 0.86
CA VAL A 81 -5.63 -9.74 0.73
C VAL A 81 -5.26 -8.27 0.87
N ARG A 82 -4.43 -7.92 1.86
CA ARG A 82 -3.96 -6.54 2.07
C ARG A 82 -3.15 -6.05 0.86
N VAL A 83 -2.19 -6.85 0.38
CA VAL A 83 -1.39 -6.51 -0.81
C VAL A 83 -2.27 -6.32 -2.04
N ALA A 84 -3.22 -7.23 -2.29
CA ALA A 84 -4.15 -7.10 -3.40
C ALA A 84 -4.97 -5.79 -3.31
N THR A 85 -5.48 -5.45 -2.14
CA THR A 85 -6.23 -4.20 -1.90
C THR A 85 -5.37 -2.96 -2.22
N HIS A 86 -4.10 -2.95 -1.80
CA HIS A 86 -3.19 -1.85 -2.09
C HIS A 86 -2.84 -1.76 -3.58
N LEU A 87 -2.67 -2.89 -4.26
CA LEU A 87 -2.42 -2.94 -5.71
C LEU A 87 -3.63 -2.44 -6.52
N GLU A 88 -4.85 -2.79 -6.11
CA GLU A 88 -6.08 -2.27 -6.75
C GLU A 88 -6.19 -0.75 -6.62
N ARG A 89 -5.91 -0.23 -5.43
CA ARG A 89 -5.90 1.22 -5.20
C ARG A 89 -4.82 1.90 -6.04
N PHE A 90 -3.59 1.35 -6.07
CA PHE A 90 -2.51 1.87 -6.90
C PHE A 90 -2.87 1.89 -8.39
N ARG A 91 -3.50 0.81 -8.90
CA ARG A 91 -4.02 0.76 -10.27
C ARG A 91 -4.98 1.93 -10.51
N GLY A 92 -6.01 2.06 -9.68
CA GLY A 92 -7.03 3.11 -9.85
C GLY A 92 -6.47 4.54 -9.82
N GLU A 93 -5.56 4.84 -8.89
CA GLU A 93 -4.90 6.16 -8.85
C GLU A 93 -4.06 6.42 -10.10
N THR A 94 -3.30 5.43 -10.55
CA THR A 94 -2.41 5.55 -11.70
C THR A 94 -3.21 5.69 -13.00
N GLU A 95 -4.27 4.89 -13.20
CA GLU A 95 -5.15 5.00 -14.37
C GLU A 95 -5.77 6.40 -14.47
N ARG A 96 -6.22 6.97 -13.34
CA ARG A 96 -6.72 8.36 -13.31
C ARG A 96 -5.68 9.36 -13.77
N LYS A 97 -4.43 9.20 -13.32
CA LYS A 97 -3.31 10.07 -13.74
C LYS A 97 -2.95 9.88 -15.22
N ILE A 98 -2.98 8.65 -15.74
CA ILE A 98 -2.74 8.36 -17.17
C ILE A 98 -3.79 9.09 -18.01
N VAL A 99 -5.08 8.87 -17.74
CA VAL A 99 -6.20 9.47 -18.49
C VAL A 99 -6.14 11.00 -18.47
N ALA A 100 -5.82 11.59 -17.32
CA ALA A 100 -5.68 13.04 -17.17
C ALA A 100 -4.52 13.62 -18.00
N ARG A 101 -3.49 12.82 -18.28
CA ARG A 101 -2.34 13.21 -19.13
C ARG A 101 -2.63 13.03 -20.61
N SER A 102 -3.31 11.94 -21.01
CA SER A 102 -3.68 11.70 -22.42
C SER A 102 -4.71 12.70 -22.95
N SER A 103 -5.40 13.43 -22.06
CA SER A 103 -6.41 14.44 -22.41
C SER A 103 -5.84 15.85 -22.63
N LYS A 104 -4.51 16.02 -22.50
CA LYS A 104 -3.80 17.29 -22.73
C LYS A 104 -3.14 17.29 -24.10
#